data_AF-A0A9X0UBF8-F1
#
_entry.id   AF-A0A9X0UBF8-F1
#
_cell.length_a   1.000
_cell.length_b   1.000
_cell.length_c   1.000
_cell.angle_alpha   90.00
_cell.angle_beta   90.00
_cell.angle_gamma   90.00
#
_symmetry.space_group_name_H-M   'P 1'
#
loop_
_entity.id
_entity.type
_entity.pdbx_description
1 polymer ?
#
loop_
_entity_poly.entity_id
_entity_poly.type
_entity_poly.pdbx_seq_one_letter_code
_entity_poly.pdbx_strand_id
1 'polypeptide(L)'
;MCCAGRKPRRLAPPPGRGEPNVIGDNILPEVLQGVSSEARAQAIEGWLRRFTLVPMVTKALAIRAAAHCRRLRGLGITPRGMANLLIAGWCIAHAVPLPHVDRDFDRIAGPLGLPIQPV
;
A
#
# COMPACT_ATOMS: atom_id res chain seq x y z
N MET A 1 -6.64 -3.97 7.82
CA MET A 1 -5.91 -4.44 6.63
C MET A 1 -5.64 -3.30 5.64
N CYS A 2 -4.37 -3.05 5.28
CA CYS A 2 -3.96 -2.08 4.25
C CYS A 2 -3.43 -2.85 3.02
N CYS A 3 -4.02 -2.70 1.83
CA CYS A 3 -3.60 -3.47 0.65
C CYS A 3 -2.52 -2.74 -0.16
N ALA A 4 -1.42 -3.45 -0.50
CA ALA A 4 -0.39 -2.94 -1.41
C ALA A 4 -0.29 -3.74 -2.73
N GLY A 5 -0.29 -3.01 -3.85
CA GLY A 5 0.39 -3.36 -5.11
C GLY A 5 0.24 -4.77 -5.67
N ARG A 6 -0.85 -5.01 -6.43
CA ARG A 6 -0.83 -5.65 -7.77
C ARG A 6 -2.18 -5.48 -8.45
N LYS A 7 -2.18 -5.31 -9.79
CA LYS A 7 -3.37 -5.22 -10.65
C LYS A 7 -4.36 -6.34 -10.30
N PRO A 8 -5.55 -6.06 -9.76
CA PRO A 8 -6.52 -7.10 -9.49
C PRO A 8 -7.01 -7.69 -10.83
N ARG A 9 -6.61 -8.93 -11.16
CA ARG A 9 -7.22 -9.69 -12.27
C ARG A 9 -8.69 -10.02 -11.97
N ARG A 10 -9.04 -10.09 -10.67
CA ARG A 10 -10.38 -10.12 -10.10
C ARG A 10 -10.42 -9.19 -8.90
N LEU A 11 -11.55 -8.51 -8.71
CA LEU A 11 -11.86 -7.84 -7.46
C LEU A 11 -12.04 -8.92 -6.40
N ALA A 12 -11.34 -8.79 -5.28
CA ALA A 12 -11.60 -9.63 -4.11
C ALA A 12 -13.05 -9.40 -3.64
N PRO A 13 -13.69 -10.35 -2.93
CA PRO A 13 -14.91 -10.04 -2.22
C PRO A 13 -14.67 -8.84 -1.27
N PRO A 14 -15.66 -7.96 -1.08
CA PRO A 14 -15.55 -6.91 -0.08
C PRO A 14 -15.26 -7.55 1.29
N PRO A 15 -14.36 -6.99 2.08
CA PRO A 15 -13.92 -7.64 3.30
C PRO A 15 -15.05 -7.79 4.33
N GLY A 16 -14.98 -8.87 5.10
CA GLY A 16 -15.95 -9.23 6.15
C GLY A 16 -15.92 -8.28 7.36
N ARG A 17 -16.97 -8.32 8.19
CA ARG A 17 -17.10 -7.47 9.39
C ARG A 17 -16.02 -7.81 10.42
N GLY A 18 -15.23 -6.82 10.86
CA GLY A 18 -14.38 -6.94 12.06
C GLY A 18 -13.06 -6.18 12.04
N GLU A 19 -12.47 -5.93 10.86
CA GLU A 19 -11.19 -5.21 10.74
C GLU A 19 -11.34 -3.92 9.92
N PRO A 20 -10.66 -2.82 10.27
CA PRO A 20 -10.63 -1.62 9.45
C PRO A 20 -9.94 -1.93 8.12
N ASN A 21 -10.71 -1.87 7.03
CA ASN A 21 -10.23 -2.10 5.67
C ASN A 21 -9.95 -0.75 5.03
N VAL A 22 -8.67 -0.43 4.92
CA VAL A 22 -8.17 0.87 4.45
C VAL A 22 -7.45 0.71 3.12
N ILE A 23 -7.53 1.74 2.29
CA ILE A 23 -6.72 1.86 1.08
C ILE A 23 -6.05 3.24 1.07
N GLY A 24 -4.78 3.28 0.66
CA GLY A 24 -4.06 4.54 0.49
C GLY A 24 -4.57 5.33 -0.70
N ASP A 25 -4.56 6.66 -0.59
CA ASP A 25 -4.80 7.60 -1.70
C ASP A 25 -3.89 7.35 -2.91
N ASN A 26 -2.67 6.83 -2.69
CA ASN A 26 -1.74 6.43 -3.74
C ASN A 26 -2.08 5.08 -4.41
N ILE A 27 -2.93 4.23 -3.81
CA ILE A 27 -3.33 2.94 -4.39
C ILE A 27 -4.36 3.12 -5.50
N LEU A 28 -5.27 4.10 -5.38
CA LEU A 28 -6.28 4.39 -6.40
C LEU A 28 -5.65 4.63 -7.80
N PRO A 29 -4.72 5.59 -7.97
CA PRO A 29 -4.12 5.83 -9.28
C PRO A 29 -3.33 4.61 -9.79
N GLU A 30 -2.63 3.85 -8.93
CA GLU A 30 -1.91 2.63 -9.34
C GLU A 30 -2.86 1.56 -9.91
N VAL A 31 -4.01 1.36 -9.27
CA VAL A 31 -5.00 0.39 -9.72
C VAL A 31 -5.67 0.87 -11.02
N LEU A 32 -6.08 2.13 -11.08
CA LEU A 32 -6.85 2.68 -12.20
C LEU A 32 -5.99 2.87 -13.47
N GLN A 33 -4.74 3.30 -13.36
CA GLN A 33 -3.83 3.44 -14.52
C GLN A 33 -3.58 2.12 -15.25
N GLY A 34 -3.75 0.98 -14.57
CA GLY A 34 -3.59 -0.34 -15.16
C GLY A 34 -4.76 -0.82 -16.01
N VAL A 35 -5.86 -0.06 -16.06
CA VAL A 35 -7.13 -0.44 -16.67
C VAL A 35 -7.25 0.16 -18.08
N SER A 36 -7.56 -0.68 -19.07
CA SER A 36 -7.58 -0.30 -20.48
C SER A 36 -8.91 0.30 -20.97
N SER A 37 -9.88 0.54 -20.08
CA SER A 37 -11.23 1.00 -20.43
C SER A 37 -11.79 1.87 -19.32
N GLU A 38 -12.30 3.05 -19.69
CA GLU A 38 -12.94 3.99 -18.75
C GLU A 38 -14.13 3.38 -18.00
N ALA A 39 -15.00 2.64 -18.69
CA ALA A 39 -16.14 1.98 -18.07
C ALA A 39 -15.69 0.97 -16.99
N ARG A 40 -14.61 0.25 -17.25
CA ARG A 40 -14.01 -0.67 -16.26
C ARG A 40 -13.30 0.10 -15.14
N ALA A 41 -12.65 1.22 -15.43
CA ALA A 41 -12.01 2.07 -14.43
C ALA A 41 -13.05 2.61 -13.44
N GLN A 42 -14.17 3.14 -13.93
CA GLN A 42 -15.29 3.62 -13.10
C GLN A 42 -15.87 2.52 -12.22
N ALA A 43 -16.06 1.31 -12.75
CA ALA A 43 -16.55 0.17 -11.97
C ALA A 43 -15.57 -0.23 -10.85
N ILE A 44 -14.26 -0.24 -11.14
CA ILE A 44 -13.21 -0.55 -10.15
C ILE A 44 -13.12 0.55 -9.09
N GLU A 45 -13.16 1.82 -9.49
CA GLU A 45 -13.17 2.96 -8.59
C GLU A 45 -14.38 2.90 -7.63
N GLY A 46 -15.58 2.64 -8.16
CA GLY A 46 -16.79 2.45 -7.37
C GLY A 46 -16.66 1.31 -6.35
N TRP A 47 -15.97 0.23 -6.71
CA TRP A 47 -15.67 -0.86 -5.77
C TRP A 47 -14.64 -0.43 -4.70
N LEU A 48 -13.57 0.27 -5.08
CA LEU A 48 -12.54 0.76 -4.16
C LEU A 48 -13.08 1.77 -3.14
N ARG A 49 -14.10 2.55 -3.51
CA ARG A 49 -14.78 3.50 -2.60
C ARG A 49 -15.49 2.83 -1.41
N ARG A 50 -15.64 1.49 -1.42
CA ARG A 50 -16.17 0.71 -0.28
C ARG A 50 -15.17 0.58 0.86
N PHE A 51 -13.91 0.90 0.63
CA PHE A 51 -12.85 0.91 1.64
C PHE A 51 -12.71 2.32 2.23
N THR A 52 -12.16 2.40 3.44
CA THR A 52 -11.81 3.70 4.02
C THR A 52 -10.56 4.23 3.32
N LEU A 53 -10.69 5.36 2.62
CA LEU A 53 -9.57 6.02 1.99
C LEU A 53 -8.74 6.76 3.04
N VAL A 54 -7.44 6.50 3.09
CA VAL A 54 -6.52 7.15 4.04
C VAL A 54 -5.43 7.92 3.29
N PRO A 55 -5.06 9.13 3.78
CA PRO A 55 -4.02 9.92 3.14
C PRO A 55 -2.63 9.35 3.46
N MET A 56 -1.94 8.83 2.45
CA MET A 56 -0.58 8.29 2.57
C MET A 56 0.48 9.21 1.96
N VAL A 57 0.08 10.17 1.12
CA VAL A 57 0.99 11.16 0.52
C VAL A 57 1.02 12.47 1.33
N THR A 58 1.08 12.36 2.66
CA THR A 58 1.20 13.54 3.53
C THR A 58 2.65 14.00 3.66
N LYS A 59 2.88 15.29 3.96
CA LYS A 59 4.23 15.82 4.24
C LYS A 59 4.98 15.00 5.30
N ALA A 60 4.29 14.61 6.37
CA ALA A 60 4.88 13.83 7.45
C ALA A 60 5.30 12.42 6.99
N LEU A 61 4.48 11.76 6.18
CA LEU A 61 4.82 10.44 5.63
C LEU A 61 5.89 10.51 4.56
N ALA A 62 5.91 11.55 3.73
CA ALA A 62 6.96 11.78 2.74
C ALA A 62 8.34 11.92 3.40
N ILE A 63 8.44 12.70 4.48
CA ILE A 63 9.68 12.85 5.26
C ILE A 63 10.11 11.51 5.87
N ARG A 64 9.16 10.76 6.46
CA ARG A 64 9.44 9.42 7.02
C ARG A 64 9.89 8.43 5.95
N ALA A 65 9.22 8.39 4.80
CA ALA A 65 9.56 7.52 3.69
C ALA A 65 10.97 7.83 3.13
N ALA A 66 11.34 9.10 3.03
CA ALA A 66 12.70 9.50 2.68
C ALA A 66 13.74 9.02 3.72
N ALA A 67 13.40 9.07 5.01
CA ALA A 67 14.26 8.54 6.07
C ALA A 67 14.40 7.00 5.99
N HIS A 68 13.30 6.28 5.74
CA HIS A 68 13.32 4.84 5.50
C HIS A 68 14.19 4.48 4.28
N CYS A 69 14.10 5.26 3.20
CA CYS A 69 14.94 5.07 2.02
C CYS A 69 16.44 5.17 2.35
N ARG A 70 16.85 6.22 3.09
CA ARG A 70 18.25 6.39 3.52
C ARG A 70 18.71 5.24 4.42
N ARG A 71 17.88 4.83 5.38
CA ARG A 71 18.17 3.69 6.27
C ARG A 71 18.37 2.40 5.47
N LEU A 72 17.46 2.07 4.56
CA LEU A 72 17.53 0.86 3.75
C LEU A 72 18.76 0.86 2.83
N ARG A 73 19.08 2.00 2.21
CA ARG A 73 20.30 2.12 1.39
C ARG A 73 21.57 1.94 2.21
N GLY A 74 21.60 2.44 3.45
CA GLY A 74 22.68 2.18 4.40
C GLY A 74 22.86 0.69 4.74
N LEU A 75 21.83 -0.12 4.54
CA LEU A 75 21.85 -1.58 4.70
C LEU A 75 22.08 -2.33 3.38
N GLY A 76 22.39 -1.63 2.28
CA GLY A 76 22.53 -2.23 0.96
C GLY A 76 21.22 -2.63 0.29
N ILE A 77 20.06 -2.24 0.85
CA ILE A 77 18.73 -2.54 0.31
C ILE A 77 18.25 -1.35 -0.52
N THR A 78 17.93 -1.60 -1.78
CA THR A 78 17.33 -0.58 -2.67
C THR A 78 15.83 -0.85 -2.83
N PRO A 79 14.95 -0.02 -2.24
CA PRO A 79 13.50 -0.16 -2.39
C PRO A 79 13.10 0.06 -3.85
N ARG A 80 12.08 -0.67 -4.33
CA ARG A 80 11.64 -0.54 -5.72
C ARG A 80 11.10 0.85 -6.06
N GLY A 81 10.48 1.53 -5.09
CA GLY A 81 9.87 2.83 -5.32
C GLY A 81 9.37 3.52 -4.06
N MET A 82 9.05 4.80 -4.20
CA MET A 82 8.60 5.62 -3.08
C MET A 82 7.19 5.27 -2.60
N ALA A 83 6.31 4.81 -3.49
CA ALA A 83 4.97 4.39 -3.12
C ALA A 83 4.99 3.29 -2.04
N ASN A 84 5.84 2.27 -2.18
CA ASN A 84 6.00 1.22 -1.19
C ASN A 84 6.50 1.75 0.17
N LEU A 85 7.38 2.76 0.17
CA LEU A 85 7.86 3.37 1.41
C LEU A 85 6.82 4.27 2.08
N LEU A 86 5.95 4.92 1.31
CA LEU A 86 4.81 5.68 1.84
C LEU A 86 3.79 4.75 2.50
N ILE A 87 3.45 3.65 1.83
CA ILE A 87 2.57 2.60 2.36
C ILE A 87 3.17 2.00 3.64
N ALA A 88 4.44 1.59 3.60
CA ALA A 88 5.13 1.05 4.76
C ALA A 88 5.17 2.05 5.92
N GLY A 89 5.51 3.31 5.64
CA GLY A 89 5.53 4.38 6.64
C GLY A 89 4.17 4.61 7.29
N TRP A 90 3.08 4.54 6.52
CA TRP A 90 1.72 4.64 7.07
C TRP A 90 1.39 3.44 7.96
N CYS A 91 1.67 2.22 7.50
CA CYS A 91 1.40 0.99 8.25
C CYS A 91 2.16 0.94 9.58
N ILE A 92 3.45 1.33 9.56
CA ILE A 92 4.27 1.44 10.77
C ILE A 92 3.69 2.49 11.73
N ALA A 93 3.34 3.68 11.22
CA ALA A 93 2.84 4.77 12.06
C ALA A 93 1.49 4.46 12.73
N HIS A 94 0.68 3.58 12.17
CA HIS A 94 -0.65 3.22 12.68
C HIS A 94 -0.73 1.79 13.23
N ALA A 95 0.40 1.07 13.29
CA ALA A 95 0.46 -0.33 13.69
C ALA A 95 -0.53 -1.24 12.92
N VAL A 96 -0.75 -0.96 11.64
CA VAL A 96 -1.67 -1.72 10.79
C VAL A 96 -0.89 -2.75 9.99
N PRO A 97 -1.19 -4.06 10.14
CA PRO A 97 -0.59 -5.09 9.31
C PRO A 97 -0.87 -4.91 7.82
N LEU A 98 0.18 -5.08 7.01
CA LEU A 98 0.14 -4.99 5.56
C LEU A 98 0.02 -6.39 4.94
N PRO A 99 -1.13 -6.79 4.38
CA PRO A 99 -1.18 -7.85 3.37
C PRO A 99 -0.46 -7.42 2.09
N HIS A 100 0.40 -8.29 1.55
CA HIS A 100 1.02 -8.01 0.26
C HIS A 100 1.40 -9.28 -0.48
N VAL A 101 1.45 -9.16 -1.81
CA VAL A 101 2.07 -10.15 -2.71
C VAL A 101 3.30 -9.56 -3.42
N ASP A 102 3.72 -8.38 -3.00
CA ASP A 102 4.89 -7.70 -3.54
C ASP A 102 6.14 -8.01 -2.71
N ARG A 103 7.10 -8.69 -3.35
CA ARG A 103 8.39 -9.10 -2.75
C ARG A 103 9.27 -7.93 -2.30
N ASP A 104 8.95 -6.70 -2.66
CA ASP A 104 9.63 -5.53 -2.12
C ASP A 104 9.36 -5.37 -0.61
N PHE A 105 8.13 -5.66 -0.16
CA PHE A 105 7.78 -5.61 1.25
C PHE A 105 8.50 -6.68 2.07
N ASP A 106 8.73 -7.87 1.52
CA ASP A 106 9.56 -8.91 2.18
C ASP A 106 10.95 -8.37 2.55
N ARG A 107 11.54 -7.55 1.67
CA ARG A 107 12.90 -7.02 1.84
C ARG A 107 12.95 -5.85 2.82
N ILE A 108 11.92 -5.01 2.86
CA ILE A 108 11.91 -3.82 3.72
C ILE A 108 11.27 -4.07 5.08
N ALA A 109 10.51 -5.16 5.25
CA ALA A 109 9.70 -5.36 6.45
C ALA A 109 10.54 -5.50 7.73
N GLY A 110 11.48 -6.44 7.74
CA GLY A 110 12.39 -6.65 8.87
C GLY A 110 13.20 -5.38 9.20
N PRO A 111 13.94 -4.79 8.25
CA PRO A 111 14.74 -3.59 8.50
C PRO A 111 13.96 -2.37 9.01
N LEU A 112 12.67 -2.25 8.67
CA LEU A 112 11.82 -1.12 9.09
C LEU A 112 10.89 -1.44 10.27
N GLY A 113 10.76 -2.70 10.68
CA GLY A 113 9.75 -3.11 11.66
C GLY A 113 8.32 -2.98 11.14
N LEU A 114 8.11 -3.21 9.83
CA LEU A 114 6.79 -3.17 9.21
C LEU A 114 5.98 -4.40 9.64
N PRO A 115 4.78 -4.25 10.24
CA PRO A 115 3.91 -5.37 10.50
C PRO A 115 3.37 -5.95 9.18
N ILE A 116 3.64 -7.24 8.93
CA ILE A 116 3.15 -7.97 7.76
C ILE A 116 2.01 -8.90 8.16
N GLN A 117 0.99 -8.96 7.31
CA GLN A 117 -0.08 -9.95 7.42
C GLN A 117 0.12 -11.03 6.35
N PRO A 118 0.13 -12.33 6.71
CA PRO A 118 0.12 -13.41 5.73
C PRO A 118 -1.12 -13.33 4.82
N VAL A 119 -0.93 -13.56 3.52
CA VAL A 119 -1.98 -13.59 2.49
C VAL A 119 -2.08 -14.94 1.82
#